data_AF-A0A7J0F7T6-F1
#
_entry.id   AF-A0A7J0F7T6-F1
#
_cell.length_a   1.000
_cell.length_b   1.000
_cell.length_c   1.000
_cell.angle_alpha   90.00
_cell.angle_beta   90.00
_cell.angle_gamma   90.00
#
_symmetry.space_group_name_H-M   'P 1'
#
loop_
_entity.id
_entity.type
_entity.pdbx_description
1 polymer ?
#
loop_
_entity_poly.entity_id
_entity_poly.type
_entity_poly.pdbx_seq_one_letter_code
_entity_poly.pdbx_strand_id
1 'polypeptide(L)'
;MLASLVALSSAMRTLLRYEFKNNHGEWVSTVKPDLGPGISERVWKAVRSTDENTAVCHSDFGILAIPTVPEPPPKLQTEPSTLETFRTGLLSIAGVSGFCQVSIPLGTYDNLPVSVSLLAKHGSDGFLLNLVETLSKTLNEQIEITQASSC
;
A
#
# COMPACT_ATOMS: atom_id res chain seq x y z
N MET A 1 14.56 1.47 9.12
CA MET A 1 13.53 0.97 8.17
C MET A 1 12.15 1.56 8.46
N LEU A 2 11.61 1.41 9.68
CA LEU A 2 10.28 1.92 10.05
C LEU A 2 10.11 3.45 9.89
N ALA A 3 11.10 4.24 10.31
CA ALA A 3 11.05 5.71 10.20
C ALA A 3 10.96 6.21 8.74
N SER A 4 11.75 5.61 7.83
CA SER A 4 11.74 5.95 6.40
C SER A 4 10.40 5.64 5.75
N LEU A 5 9.78 4.52 6.15
CA LEU A 5 8.49 4.09 5.65
C LEU A 5 7.35 4.99 6.14
N VAL A 6 7.40 5.41 7.40
CA VAL A 6 6.47 6.41 7.96
C VAL A 6 6.62 7.75 7.23
N ALA A 7 7.86 8.18 6.96
CA ALA A 7 8.12 9.41 6.20
C ALA A 7 7.57 9.31 4.78
N LEU A 8 7.79 8.19 4.09
CA LEU A 8 7.30 7.95 2.74
C LEU A 8 5.77 7.93 2.67
N SER A 9 5.13 7.25 3.62
CA SER A 9 3.67 7.25 3.75
C SER A 9 3.13 8.64 4.06
N SER A 10 3.85 9.45 4.85
CA SER A 10 3.49 10.86 5.08
C SER A 10 3.56 11.68 3.79
N ALA A 11 4.67 11.58 3.05
CA ALA A 11 4.84 12.28 1.77
C ALA A 11 3.75 11.91 0.77
N MET A 12 3.46 10.60 0.62
CA MET A 12 2.37 10.11 -0.22
C MET A 12 1.02 10.74 0.14
N ARG A 13 0.68 10.78 1.44
CA ARG A 13 -0.59 11.35 1.90
C ARG A 13 -0.68 12.84 1.65
N THR A 14 0.43 13.58 1.79
CA THR A 14 0.47 15.01 1.46
C THR A 14 0.23 15.21 -0.05
N LEU A 15 0.92 14.43 -0.90
CA LEU A 15 0.74 14.50 -2.36
C LEU A 15 -0.71 14.17 -2.78
N LEU A 16 -1.26 13.06 -2.29
CA LEU A 16 -2.64 12.65 -2.61
C LEU A 16 -3.67 13.69 -2.16
N ARG A 17 -3.47 14.34 -1.01
CA ARG A 17 -4.37 15.41 -0.54
C ARG A 17 -4.28 16.65 -1.44
N TYR A 18 -3.07 17.04 -1.80
CA TYR A 18 -2.83 18.16 -2.70
C TYR A 18 -3.49 17.92 -4.07
N GLU A 19 -3.23 16.76 -4.69
CA GLU A 19 -3.84 16.39 -5.97
C GLU A 19 -5.36 16.29 -5.87
N PHE A 20 -5.89 15.68 -4.80
CA PHE A 20 -7.33 15.61 -4.57
C PHE A 20 -7.96 17.00 -4.48
N LYS A 21 -7.36 17.93 -3.72
CA LYS A 21 -7.83 19.30 -3.58
C LYS A 21 -7.85 20.01 -4.94
N ASN A 22 -6.78 19.88 -5.72
CA ASN A 22 -6.69 20.54 -7.03
C ASN A 22 -7.71 20.01 -8.04
N ASN A 23 -7.99 18.70 -8.02
CA ASN A 23 -8.91 18.08 -8.98
C ASN A 23 -10.38 18.09 -8.54
N HIS A 24 -10.65 18.07 -7.22
CA HIS A 24 -11.98 17.84 -6.67
C HIS A 24 -12.43 18.88 -5.64
N GLY A 25 -11.57 19.82 -5.23
CA GLY A 25 -11.85 20.76 -4.15
C GLY A 25 -13.04 21.68 -4.41
N GLU A 26 -13.16 22.19 -5.64
CA GLU A 26 -14.32 23.00 -6.06
C GLU A 26 -15.61 22.19 -5.99
N TRP A 27 -15.60 20.99 -6.57
CA TRP A 27 -16.77 20.10 -6.56
C TRP A 27 -17.22 19.75 -5.15
N VAL A 28 -16.30 19.36 -4.26
CA VAL A 28 -16.62 19.06 -2.86
C VAL A 28 -17.23 20.28 -2.16
N SER A 29 -16.69 21.47 -2.40
CA SER A 29 -17.14 22.72 -1.76
C SER A 29 -18.53 23.15 -2.25
N THR A 30 -18.82 22.94 -3.52
CA THR A 30 -20.10 23.28 -4.15
C THR A 30 -21.19 22.26 -3.85
N VAL A 31 -20.91 20.97 -4.06
CA VAL A 31 -21.90 19.89 -4.00
C VAL A 31 -22.14 19.41 -2.58
N LYS A 32 -21.14 19.51 -1.68
CA LYS A 32 -21.21 19.03 -0.28
C LYS A 32 -21.75 17.60 -0.21
N PRO A 33 -21.05 16.63 -0.83
CA PRO A 33 -21.52 15.25 -0.93
C PRO A 33 -21.75 14.62 0.46
N ASP A 34 -22.75 13.75 0.56
CA ASP A 34 -22.96 12.92 1.73
C ASP A 34 -21.93 11.79 1.76
N LEU A 35 -20.90 11.95 2.59
CA LEU A 35 -19.76 11.04 2.69
C LEU A 35 -19.80 10.33 4.03
N GLY A 36 -19.56 9.01 4.00
CA GLY A 36 -19.51 8.19 5.20
C GLY A 36 -18.43 8.64 6.21
N PRO A 37 -18.57 8.24 7.49
CA PRO A 37 -17.63 8.56 8.55
C PRO A 37 -16.23 8.05 8.22
N GLY A 38 -15.21 8.84 8.56
CA GLY A 38 -13.82 8.66 8.17
C GLY A 38 -13.47 9.22 6.79
N ILE A 39 -14.34 9.07 5.79
CA ILE A 39 -14.10 9.62 4.44
C ILE A 39 -14.30 11.13 4.45
N SER A 40 -15.40 11.59 5.04
CA SER A 40 -15.74 13.02 5.14
C SER A 40 -14.60 13.83 5.77
N GLU A 41 -14.05 13.38 6.90
CA GLU A 41 -12.96 14.03 7.63
C GLU A 41 -11.69 14.12 6.78
N ARG A 42 -11.36 13.06 6.03
CA ARG A 42 -10.17 13.05 5.15
C ARG A 42 -10.34 13.95 3.94
N VAL A 43 -11.52 13.93 3.33
CA VAL A 43 -11.86 14.80 2.19
C VAL A 43 -11.79 16.27 2.61
N TRP A 44 -12.44 16.64 3.72
CA TRP A 44 -12.38 18.02 4.21
C TRP A 44 -10.98 18.42 4.69
N LYS A 45 -10.21 17.50 5.26
CA LYS A 45 -8.79 17.73 5.59
C LYS A 45 -7.95 18.00 4.34
N ALA A 46 -8.22 17.32 3.22
CA ALA A 46 -7.56 17.56 1.94
C ALA A 46 -7.96 18.92 1.34
N VAL A 47 -9.27 19.23 1.31
CA VAL A 47 -9.76 20.51 0.76
C VAL A 47 -9.20 21.72 1.53
N ARG A 48 -9.04 21.59 2.85
CA ARG A 48 -8.55 22.65 3.73
C ARG A 48 -7.02 22.69 3.89
N SER A 49 -6.26 21.76 3.30
CA SER A 49 -4.81 21.75 3.47
C SER A 49 -4.16 22.93 2.73
N THR A 50 -3.08 23.47 3.31
CA THR A 50 -2.19 24.42 2.65
C THR A 50 -1.25 23.69 1.70
N ASP A 51 -0.71 24.42 0.73
CA ASP A 51 0.24 23.83 -0.22
C ASP A 51 1.55 23.50 0.51
N GLU A 52 1.91 22.23 0.51
CA GLU A 52 3.16 21.73 1.08
C GLU A 52 4.02 21.14 -0.04
N ASN A 53 5.32 21.49 -0.04
CA ASN A 53 6.26 20.98 -1.01
C ASN A 53 6.56 19.50 -0.74
N THR A 54 6.19 18.62 -1.67
CA THR A 54 6.41 17.18 -1.56
C THR A 54 7.72 16.80 -2.26
N ALA A 55 8.71 16.35 -1.50
CA ALA A 55 9.94 15.81 -2.07
C ALA A 55 9.69 14.43 -2.71
N VAL A 56 10.13 14.26 -3.96
CA VAL A 56 10.13 12.97 -4.65
C VAL A 56 11.31 12.14 -4.16
N CYS A 57 11.05 10.93 -3.66
CA CYS A 57 12.10 10.01 -3.24
C CYS A 57 12.42 9.05 -4.40
N HIS A 58 13.60 9.19 -5.00
CA HIS A 58 14.16 8.20 -5.92
C HIS A 58 15.00 7.19 -5.13
N SER A 59 14.85 5.91 -5.46
CA SER A 59 15.78 4.88 -5.00
C SER A 59 16.06 3.90 -6.14
N ASP A 60 17.29 3.39 -6.21
CA ASP A 60 17.71 2.40 -7.20
C ASP A 60 17.87 1.04 -6.52
N PHE A 61 16.80 0.25 -6.47
CA PHE A 61 16.85 -1.14 -6.03
C PHE A 61 16.54 -2.08 -7.21
N GLY A 62 17.14 -3.28 -7.22
CA GLY A 62 16.88 -4.31 -8.23
C GLY A 62 15.49 -4.92 -8.08
N ILE A 63 15.32 -5.76 -7.05
CA ILE A 63 14.03 -6.29 -6.59
C ILE A 63 13.96 -6.12 -5.08
N LEU A 64 12.84 -5.59 -4.58
CA LEU A 64 12.55 -5.50 -3.15
C LEU A 64 11.42 -6.46 -2.81
N ALA A 65 11.67 -7.39 -1.88
CA ALA A 65 10.66 -8.28 -1.31
C ALA A 65 10.25 -7.79 0.08
N ILE A 66 8.95 -7.60 0.30
CA ILE A 66 8.37 -7.15 1.57
C ILE A 66 7.06 -7.89 1.86
N PRO A 67 6.58 -7.94 3.12
CA PRO A 67 5.20 -8.31 3.37
C PRO A 67 4.25 -7.42 2.54
N THR A 68 3.10 -7.94 2.12
CA THR A 68 2.11 -7.10 1.42
C THR A 68 1.38 -6.17 2.38
N VAL A 69 1.07 -6.67 3.59
CA VAL A 69 0.42 -5.93 4.66
C VAL A 69 1.25 -6.02 5.93
N PRO A 70 1.30 -4.96 6.76
CA PRO A 70 2.13 -4.94 7.96
C PRO A 70 1.54 -5.76 9.11
N GLU A 71 0.22 -5.96 9.12
CA GLU A 71 -0.52 -6.57 10.22
C GLU A 71 -1.69 -7.41 9.68
N PRO A 72 -2.23 -8.35 10.49
CA PRO A 72 -3.46 -9.07 10.17
C PRO A 72 -4.63 -8.16 9.77
N PRO A 73 -5.59 -8.67 8.98
CA PRO A 73 -6.80 -7.94 8.65
C PRO A 73 -7.50 -7.42 9.93
N PRO A 74 -7.85 -6.12 10.00
CA PRO A 74 -8.55 -5.57 11.15
C PRO A 74 -9.96 -6.18 11.25
N LYS A 75 -10.49 -6.25 12.47
CA LYS A 75 -11.85 -6.75 12.71
C LYS A 75 -12.89 -5.77 12.15
N LEU A 76 -14.10 -6.29 11.90
CA LEU A 76 -15.24 -5.42 11.63
C LEU A 76 -15.44 -4.46 12.80
N GLN A 77 -15.82 -3.22 12.49
CA GLN A 77 -16.06 -2.15 13.46
C GLN A 77 -14.81 -1.73 14.27
N THR A 78 -13.59 -2.09 13.83
CA THR A 78 -12.37 -1.53 14.38
C THR A 78 -12.36 0.01 14.28
N GLU A 79 -12.00 0.67 15.37
CA GLU A 79 -12.01 2.12 15.49
C GLU A 79 -11.16 2.80 14.39
N PRO A 80 -11.68 3.84 13.71
CA PRO A 80 -11.01 4.46 12.57
C PRO A 80 -9.59 4.96 12.85
N SER A 81 -9.30 5.39 14.07
CA SER A 81 -7.98 5.88 14.51
C SER A 81 -6.93 4.77 14.52
N THR A 82 -7.32 3.54 14.82
CA THR A 82 -6.44 2.36 14.83
C THR A 82 -6.16 1.82 13.43
N LEU A 83 -7.03 2.13 12.46
CA LEU A 83 -6.86 1.74 11.06
C LEU A 83 -5.80 2.58 10.32
N GLU A 84 -5.37 3.72 10.87
CA GLU A 84 -4.38 4.55 10.19
C GLU A 84 -3.05 3.81 10.03
N THR A 85 -2.62 3.05 11.03
CA THR A 85 -1.40 2.23 10.95
C THR A 85 -1.54 1.13 9.89
N PHE A 86 -2.69 0.44 9.83
CA PHE A 86 -2.97 -0.57 8.80
C PHE A 86 -3.00 0.03 7.39
N ARG A 87 -3.51 1.26 7.24
CA ARG A 87 -3.55 1.99 5.96
C ARG A 87 -2.17 2.50 5.55
N THR A 88 -1.21 2.56 6.47
CA THR A 88 0.12 3.10 6.23
C THR A 88 1.14 1.99 6.18
N GLY A 89 1.84 1.90 5.04
CA GLY A 89 3.26 1.60 5.16
C GLY A 89 3.81 0.44 4.36
N LEU A 90 3.18 -0.07 3.31
CA LEU A 90 3.94 -0.94 2.38
C LEU A 90 3.66 -0.58 0.92
N LEU A 91 2.40 -0.31 0.60
CA LEU A 91 1.97 0.19 -0.71
C LEU A 91 2.47 1.61 -1.03
N SER A 92 2.85 2.40 -0.01
CA SER A 92 3.37 3.74 -0.24
C SER A 92 4.70 3.76 -0.96
N ILE A 93 5.44 2.64 -0.96
CA ILE A 93 6.71 2.53 -1.68
C ILE A 93 6.45 2.68 -3.18
N ALA A 94 5.65 1.78 -3.75
CA ALA A 94 5.28 1.86 -5.17
C ALA A 94 4.54 3.15 -5.52
N GLY A 95 3.63 3.59 -4.65
CA GLY A 95 2.78 4.77 -4.90
C GLY A 95 3.53 6.09 -5.10
N VAL A 96 4.72 6.28 -4.50
CA VAL A 96 5.49 7.53 -4.65
C VAL A 96 6.81 7.38 -5.41
N SER A 97 7.33 6.16 -5.57
CA SER A 97 8.56 5.92 -6.33
C SER A 97 8.31 5.63 -7.81
N GLY A 98 7.06 5.38 -8.20
CA GLY A 98 6.72 4.90 -9.54
C GLY A 98 7.16 3.46 -9.82
N PHE A 99 7.52 2.71 -8.79
CA PHE A 99 7.84 1.28 -8.92
C PHE A 99 6.61 0.46 -9.28
N CYS A 100 6.83 -0.65 -9.96
CA CYS A 100 5.81 -1.68 -10.13
C CYS A 100 5.84 -2.62 -8.92
N GLN A 101 4.67 -3.10 -8.49
CA GLN A 101 4.51 -3.99 -7.34
C GLN A 101 3.53 -5.11 -7.67
N VAL A 102 3.90 -6.35 -7.35
CA VAL A 102 3.03 -7.54 -7.48
C VAL A 102 2.96 -8.25 -6.12
N SER A 103 1.74 -8.58 -5.68
CA SER A 103 1.50 -9.37 -4.46
C SER A 103 1.26 -10.83 -4.80
N ILE A 104 2.04 -11.73 -4.20
CA ILE A 104 1.94 -13.18 -4.34
C ILE A 104 1.30 -13.75 -3.06
N PRO A 105 0.10 -14.34 -3.15
CA PRO A 105 -0.50 -15.07 -2.03
C PRO A 105 0.32 -16.31 -1.67
N LEU A 106 0.53 -16.53 -0.37
CA LEU A 106 1.28 -17.69 0.17
C LEU A 106 0.40 -18.64 0.98
N GLY A 107 -0.93 -18.50 0.88
CA GLY A 107 -1.90 -19.29 1.63
C GLY A 107 -2.35 -18.61 2.92
N THR A 108 -2.62 -19.40 3.96
CA THR A 108 -3.15 -18.92 5.24
C THR A 108 -2.31 -19.36 6.43
N TYR A 109 -2.17 -18.49 7.42
CA TYR A 109 -1.63 -18.78 8.74
C TYR A 109 -2.68 -18.37 9.78
N ASP A 110 -3.02 -19.25 10.73
CA ASP A 110 -4.11 -19.04 11.70
C ASP A 110 -5.45 -18.61 11.06
N ASN A 111 -5.81 -19.22 9.92
CA ASN A 111 -6.98 -18.88 9.10
C ASN A 111 -6.97 -17.44 8.53
N LEU A 112 -5.82 -16.77 8.51
CA LEU A 112 -5.64 -15.42 7.97
C LEU A 112 -4.74 -15.47 6.72
N PRO A 113 -5.07 -14.72 5.65
CA PRO A 113 -4.29 -14.74 4.42
C PRO A 113 -2.91 -14.12 4.61
N VAL A 114 -1.88 -14.79 4.08
CA VAL A 114 -0.49 -14.33 4.07
C VAL A 114 -0.05 -14.09 2.63
N SER A 115 0.68 -13.00 2.40
CA SER A 115 1.23 -12.70 1.08
C SER A 115 2.53 -11.89 1.17
N VAL A 116 3.35 -12.04 0.13
CA VAL A 116 4.58 -11.26 -0.07
C VAL A 116 4.40 -10.38 -1.29
N SER A 117 4.93 -9.16 -1.25
CA SER A 117 4.98 -8.25 -2.39
C SER A 117 6.40 -8.13 -2.92
N LEU A 118 6.54 -8.22 -4.24
CA LEU A 118 7.77 -7.96 -4.96
C LEU A 118 7.64 -6.63 -5.69
N LEU A 119 8.65 -5.77 -5.55
CA LEU A 119 8.72 -4.47 -6.20
C LEU A 119 9.93 -4.42 -7.12
N ALA A 120 9.76 -3.81 -8.28
CA ALA A 120 10.85 -3.51 -9.22
C ALA A 120 10.82 -2.05 -9.65
N LYS A 121 11.95 -1.56 -10.16
CA LYS A 121 12.08 -0.20 -10.66
C LYS A 121 11.01 0.15 -11.70
N HIS A 122 10.77 1.45 -11.87
CA HIS A 122 9.83 1.98 -12.85
C HIS A 122 10.04 1.38 -14.25
N GLY A 123 8.94 1.00 -14.91
CA GLY A 123 8.94 0.43 -16.25
C GLY A 123 9.47 -1.02 -16.38
N SER A 124 9.66 -1.72 -15.26
CA SER A 124 10.14 -3.12 -15.24
C SER A 124 9.03 -4.15 -15.04
N ASP A 125 7.79 -3.81 -15.34
CA ASP A 125 6.60 -4.64 -15.11
C ASP A 125 6.71 -6.02 -15.76
N GLY A 126 7.13 -6.09 -17.03
CA GLY A 126 7.31 -7.36 -17.73
C GLY A 126 8.39 -8.24 -17.11
N PHE A 127 9.49 -7.64 -16.64
CA PHE A 127 10.54 -8.36 -15.90
C PHE A 127 10.02 -8.87 -14.56
N LEU A 128 9.29 -8.03 -13.81
CA LEU A 128 8.71 -8.39 -12.53
C LEU A 128 7.70 -9.54 -12.68
N LEU A 129 6.84 -9.50 -13.69
CA LEU A 129 5.87 -10.57 -13.96
C LEU A 129 6.55 -11.89 -14.32
N ASN A 130 7.59 -11.87 -15.16
CA ASN A 130 8.34 -13.08 -15.51
C ASN A 130 9.04 -13.69 -14.27
N LEU A 131 9.58 -12.84 -13.39
CA LEU A 131 10.15 -13.26 -12.12
C LEU A 131 9.08 -13.88 -11.20
N VAL A 132 7.91 -13.24 -11.08
CA VAL A 132 6.79 -13.74 -10.29
C VAL A 132 6.31 -15.10 -10.81
N GLU A 133 6.18 -15.28 -12.12
CA GLU A 133 5.77 -16.55 -12.72
C GLU A 133 6.76 -17.67 -12.38
N THR A 134 8.06 -17.37 -12.44
CA THR A 134 9.12 -18.31 -12.10
C THR A 134 9.07 -18.68 -10.62
N LEU A 135 8.98 -17.68 -9.73
CA LEU A 135 8.96 -17.88 -8.28
C LEU A 135 7.68 -18.56 -7.79
N SER A 136 6.52 -18.25 -8.39
CA SER A 136 5.23 -18.79 -7.95
C SER A 136 5.18 -20.31 -8.04
N LYS A 137 5.82 -20.90 -9.05
CA LYS A 137 5.95 -22.36 -9.18
C LYS A 137 6.69 -22.96 -7.99
N THR A 138 7.89 -22.44 -7.71
CA THR A 138 8.71 -22.90 -6.57
C THR A 138 8.03 -22.63 -5.22
N LEU A 139 7.37 -21.47 -5.06
CA LEU A 139 6.67 -21.14 -3.82
C LEU A 139 5.51 -22.09 -3.55
N ASN A 140 4.71 -22.44 -4.57
CA ASN A 140 3.62 -23.38 -4.42
C ASN A 140 4.11 -24.77 -3.98
N GLU A 141 5.19 -25.27 -4.58
CA GLU A 141 5.81 -26.54 -4.18
C GLU A 141 6.26 -26.51 -2.70
N GLN A 142 6.87 -25.42 -2.25
CA GLN A 142 7.29 -25.27 -0.84
C GLN A 142 6.12 -25.15 0.13
N ILE A 143 5.02 -24.50 -0.29
CA ILE A 143 3.80 -24.40 0.50
C ILE A 143 3.19 -25.79 0.69
N GLU A 144 3.09 -26.60 -0.36
CA GLU A 144 2.59 -27.98 -0.29
C GLU A 144 3.44 -28.84 0.66
N ILE A 145 4.78 -28.75 0.56
CA ILE A 145 5.69 -29.48 1.45
C ILE A 145 5.50 -29.06 2.91
N THR A 146 5.42 -27.75 3.17
CA THR A 146 5.28 -27.22 4.53
C THR A 146 3.94 -27.60 5.15
N GLN A 147 2.86 -27.60 4.37
CA GLN A 147 1.54 -28.06 4.80
C GLN A 147 1.54 -29.57 5.09
N ALA A 148 2.15 -30.38 4.23
CA ALA A 148 2.24 -31.83 4.42
C ALA A 148 3.08 -32.24 5.64
N SER A 149 4.07 -31.42 6.03
CA SER A 149 4.92 -31.66 7.21
C SER A 149 4.37 -31.06 8.51
N SER A 150 3.30 -30.28 8.44
CA SER A 150 2.55 -29.76 9.60
C SER A 150 1.38 -30.66 10.04
N CYS A 151 1.21 -31.82 9.39
CA CYS A 151 0.14 -32.79 9.63
C CYS A 151 0.64 -34.02 10.41
#